data_AF-A0A662FQW3-F1
#
_entry.id   AF-A0A662FQW3-F1
#
_cell.length_a   1.000
_cell.length_b   1.000
_cell.length_c   1.000
_cell.angle_alpha   90.00
_cell.angle_beta   90.00
_cell.angle_gamma   90.00
#
_symmetry.space_group_name_H-M   'P 1'
#
loop_
_entity.id
_entity.type
_entity.pdbx_description
1 polymer ?
#
loop_
_entity_poly.entity_id
_entity_poly.type
_entity_poly.pdbx_seq_one_letter_code
_entity_poly.pdbx_strand_id
1 'polypeptide(L)'
;MLGQSLIFRQSRMTLIEKYIRPCLSVHIVRREQVIVEVLKNTRGVLEVKPLNRLDRETISRIEREYTKSIVKGIGRPRNLGVEESLKREHVVVIFTTSEFEWSKGPYAVIKVDDHVIGIIDEYGLKLISNRLRKVLKKGTPEIIFLPLNLKLRIPTVRNLVVAPTSPPTDSYLKKRFGIKDRKDIGTMLVGFDLLDKTSQ
;
A
#
# COMPACT_ATOMS: atom_id res chain seq x y z
N MET A 1 -23.92 -50.73 -23.27
CA MET A 1 -22.78 -50.71 -22.32
C MET A 1 -21.52 -50.50 -23.14
N LEU A 2 -20.68 -49.48 -22.99
CA LEU A 2 -20.48 -48.44 -21.99
C LEU A 2 -19.98 -47.19 -22.73
N GLY A 3 -20.53 -46.02 -22.39
CA GLY A 3 -20.03 -44.74 -22.85
C GLY A 3 -18.74 -44.38 -22.13
N GLN A 4 -17.74 -43.86 -22.85
CA GLN A 4 -16.62 -43.15 -22.26
C GLN A 4 -16.88 -41.66 -22.36
N SER A 5 -17.14 -41.07 -21.20
CA SER A 5 -17.28 -39.66 -20.94
C SER A 5 -15.97 -38.94 -21.24
N LEU A 6 -15.95 -38.10 -22.28
CA LEU A 6 -14.95 -37.04 -22.39
C LEU A 6 -15.19 -36.06 -21.25
N ILE A 7 -14.37 -36.17 -20.20
CA ILE A 7 -14.29 -35.19 -19.13
C ILE A 7 -13.71 -33.90 -19.74
N PHE A 8 -14.59 -32.96 -20.05
CA PHE A 8 -14.23 -31.57 -20.31
C PHE A 8 -13.58 -31.01 -19.04
N ARG A 9 -12.24 -31.07 -18.96
CA ARG A 9 -11.47 -30.25 -18.02
C ARG A 9 -11.62 -28.81 -18.48
N GLN A 10 -12.59 -28.12 -17.90
CA GLN A 10 -12.73 -26.68 -18.02
C GLN A 10 -11.51 -26.03 -17.35
N SER A 11 -10.46 -25.78 -18.13
CA SER A 11 -9.30 -25.03 -17.68
C SER A 11 -9.76 -23.68 -17.16
N ARG A 12 -9.53 -23.41 -15.86
CA ARG A 12 -9.75 -22.09 -15.28
C ARG A 12 -8.84 -21.10 -16.00
N MET A 13 -9.40 -20.35 -16.96
CA MET A 13 -8.73 -19.22 -17.58
C MET A 13 -8.24 -18.28 -16.47
N THR A 14 -6.95 -18.00 -16.48
CA THR A 14 -6.37 -17.02 -15.56
C THR A 14 -6.91 -15.62 -15.87
N LEU A 15 -6.91 -14.71 -14.89
CA LEU A 15 -7.25 -13.29 -15.11
C LEU A 15 -6.47 -12.68 -16.30
N ILE A 16 -5.25 -13.18 -16.54
CA ILE A 16 -4.41 -12.85 -17.70
C ILE A 16 -5.10 -13.23 -19.01
N GLU A 17 -5.59 -14.45 -19.15
CA GLU A 17 -6.23 -14.89 -20.40
C GLU A 17 -7.58 -14.23 -20.64
N LYS A 18 -8.34 -13.96 -19.57
CA LYS A 18 -9.68 -13.36 -19.68
C LYS A 18 -9.66 -11.88 -20.06
N TYR A 19 -8.67 -11.12 -19.59
CA TYR A 19 -8.64 -9.66 -19.73
C TYR A 19 -7.44 -9.12 -20.52
N ILE A 20 -6.30 -9.83 -20.56
CA ILE A 20 -5.08 -9.31 -21.20
C ILE A 20 -4.99 -9.75 -22.66
N ARG A 21 -5.35 -10.99 -22.99
CA ARG A 21 -5.25 -11.52 -24.37
C ARG A 21 -6.10 -10.76 -25.40
N PRO A 22 -7.38 -10.41 -25.13
CA PRO A 22 -8.19 -9.63 -26.07
C PRO A 22 -7.77 -8.16 -26.17
N CYS A 23 -7.15 -7.60 -25.13
CA CYS A 23 -6.69 -6.20 -25.12
C CYS A 23 -5.37 -6.00 -25.87
N LEU A 24 -4.51 -7.02 -25.93
CA LEU A 24 -3.20 -6.94 -26.59
C LEU A 24 -3.27 -6.88 -28.13
N SER A 25 -4.39 -7.25 -28.74
CA SER A 25 -4.52 -7.30 -30.20
C SER A 25 -5.01 -5.99 -30.84
N VAL A 26 -5.47 -4.97 -30.09
CA VAL A 26 -6.00 -3.73 -30.71
C VAL A 26 -5.60 -2.40 -30.05
N HIS A 27 -5.02 -2.34 -28.84
CA HIS A 27 -4.65 -1.04 -28.25
C HIS A 27 -3.27 -1.09 -27.60
N ILE A 28 -2.47 -0.04 -27.83
CA ILE A 28 -1.28 0.28 -27.04
C ILE A 28 -1.77 0.62 -25.63
N VAL A 29 -2.08 -0.40 -24.82
CA VAL A 29 -2.38 -0.23 -23.40
C VAL A 29 -1.08 0.24 -22.75
N ARG A 30 -1.05 1.48 -22.26
CA ARG A 30 0.10 1.98 -21.52
C ARG A 30 0.31 1.08 -20.31
N ARG A 31 1.55 0.67 -20.04
CA ARG A 31 1.88 -0.30 -18.97
C ARG A 31 1.36 0.14 -17.58
N GLU A 32 1.25 1.44 -17.35
CA GLU A 32 0.62 2.04 -16.17
C GLU A 32 -0.86 1.64 -16.00
N GLN A 33 -1.60 1.46 -17.09
CA GLN A 33 -3.02 1.07 -17.05
C GLN A 33 -3.19 -0.38 -16.59
N VAL A 34 -2.23 -1.26 -16.92
CA VAL A 34 -2.27 -2.67 -16.52
C VAL A 34 -2.26 -2.80 -14.99
N ILE A 35 -1.37 -2.10 -14.29
CA ILE A 35 -1.33 -2.15 -12.82
C ILE A 35 -2.57 -1.51 -12.20
N VAL A 36 -3.05 -0.39 -12.73
CA VAL A 36 -4.29 0.23 -12.25
C VAL A 36 -5.46 -0.75 -12.37
N GLU A 37 -5.56 -1.47 -13.47
CA GLU A 37 -6.61 -2.47 -13.69
C GLU A 37 -6.47 -3.66 -12.75
N VAL A 38 -5.26 -4.20 -12.55
CA VAL A 38 -5.01 -5.28 -11.59
C VAL A 38 -5.40 -4.86 -10.17
N LEU A 39 -5.02 -3.64 -9.76
CA LEU A 39 -5.38 -3.11 -8.45
C LEU A 39 -6.90 -2.93 -8.31
N LYS A 40 -7.58 -2.38 -9.32
CA LYS A 40 -9.04 -2.24 -9.32
C LYS A 40 -9.80 -3.56 -9.21
N ASN A 41 -9.27 -4.63 -9.80
CA ASN A 41 -9.87 -5.97 -9.73
C ASN A 41 -9.50 -6.73 -8.44
N THR A 42 -8.74 -6.12 -7.53
CA THR A 42 -8.41 -6.73 -6.24
C THR A 42 -9.60 -6.60 -5.29
N ARG A 43 -9.98 -7.69 -4.62
CA ARG A 43 -11.09 -7.70 -3.66
C ARG A 43 -10.90 -6.63 -2.59
N GLY A 44 -11.96 -5.87 -2.32
CA GLY A 44 -11.95 -4.79 -1.34
C GLY A 44 -11.31 -3.50 -1.83
N VAL A 45 -10.80 -3.42 -3.06
CA VAL A 45 -10.43 -2.13 -3.67
C VAL A 45 -11.68 -1.47 -4.23
N LEU A 46 -11.96 -0.26 -3.74
CA LEU A 46 -13.08 0.57 -4.19
C LEU A 46 -12.69 1.37 -5.44
N GLU A 47 -11.53 2.04 -5.39
CA GLU A 47 -11.09 2.92 -6.46
C GLU A 47 -9.57 3.07 -6.48
N VAL A 48 -9.02 3.35 -7.66
CA VAL A 48 -7.59 3.59 -7.88
C VAL A 48 -7.44 4.88 -8.68
N LYS A 49 -6.65 5.83 -8.18
CA LYS A 49 -6.39 7.11 -8.85
C LYS A 49 -4.89 7.37 -8.96
N PRO A 50 -4.37 7.76 -10.15
CA PRO A 50 -3.00 8.22 -10.27
C PRO A 50 -2.81 9.55 -9.53
N LEU A 51 -1.65 9.71 -8.89
CA LEU A 51 -1.27 10.94 -8.21
C LEU A 51 -0.34 11.76 -9.09
N ASN A 52 -0.73 13.01 -9.34
CA ASN A 52 0.11 13.97 -10.04
C ASN A 52 1.16 14.57 -9.10
N ARG A 53 2.05 15.40 -9.64
CA ARG A 53 3.12 16.05 -8.89
C ARG A 53 2.60 16.90 -7.71
N LEU A 54 1.55 17.69 -7.91
CA LEU A 54 0.97 18.54 -6.86
C LEU A 54 0.36 17.71 -5.73
N ASP A 55 -0.29 16.59 -6.07
CA ASP A 55 -0.83 15.66 -5.07
C ASP A 55 0.33 15.10 -4.22
N ARG A 56 1.42 14.65 -4.86
CA ARG A 56 2.62 14.11 -4.17
C ARG A 56 3.29 15.14 -3.26
N GLU A 57 3.46 16.37 -3.73
CA GLU A 57 4.03 17.48 -2.94
C GLU A 57 3.15 17.82 -1.73
N THR A 58 1.82 17.81 -1.92
CA THR A 58 0.86 18.07 -0.84
C THR A 58 0.90 16.96 0.21
N ILE A 59 0.91 15.69 -0.20
CA ILE A 59 1.01 14.55 0.71
C ILE A 59 2.32 14.60 1.50
N SER A 60 3.46 14.84 0.82
CA SER A 60 4.77 14.98 1.48
C SER A 60 4.75 16.07 2.56
N ARG A 61 4.09 17.19 2.29
CA ARG A 61 3.92 18.26 3.28
C ARG A 61 3.04 17.84 4.45
N ILE A 62 1.89 17.19 4.18
CA ILE A 62 0.98 16.72 5.23
C ILE A 62 1.69 15.72 6.15
N GLU A 63 2.38 14.72 5.60
CA GLU A 63 3.10 13.71 6.39
C GLU A 63 4.20 14.34 7.25
N ARG A 64 4.97 15.29 6.69
CA ARG A 64 6.02 16.01 7.43
C ARG A 64 5.47 16.85 8.57
N GLU A 65 4.33 17.49 8.38
CA GLU A 65 3.65 18.20 9.48
C GLU A 65 3.12 17.21 10.53
N TYR A 66 2.59 16.06 10.10
CA TYR A 66 2.10 15.03 11.01
C TYR A 66 3.21 14.45 11.91
N THR A 67 4.45 14.34 11.41
CA THR A 67 5.62 13.93 12.20
C THR A 67 5.92 14.82 13.40
N LYS A 68 5.47 16.08 13.40
CA LYS A 68 5.67 16.98 14.55
C LYS A 68 4.72 16.67 15.72
N SER A 69 3.67 15.88 15.47
CA SER A 69 2.62 15.56 16.45
C SER A 69 3.02 14.39 17.34
N ILE A 70 2.47 14.34 18.57
CA ILE A 70 2.53 13.15 19.42
C ILE A 70 1.25 12.36 19.23
N VAL A 71 1.35 11.16 18.66
CA VAL A 71 0.17 10.31 18.40
C VAL A 71 -0.10 9.44 19.62
N LYS A 72 -1.32 9.57 20.17
CA LYS A 72 -1.84 8.77 21.29
C LYS A 72 -0.93 8.75 22.53
N GLY A 73 -0.15 9.80 22.76
CA GLY A 73 0.81 9.88 23.86
C GLY A 73 2.01 8.92 23.74
N ILE A 74 2.19 8.26 22.59
CA ILE A 74 3.24 7.25 22.38
C ILE A 74 4.49 7.90 21.81
N GLY A 75 4.38 8.59 20.68
CA GLY A 75 5.55 9.09 19.97
C GLY A 75 5.22 9.87 18.70
N ARG A 76 6.28 10.38 18.08
CA ARG A 76 6.22 11.11 16.80
C ARG A 76 6.09 10.13 15.63
N PRO A 77 5.07 10.23 14.76
CA PRO A 77 4.90 9.30 13.67
C PRO A 77 5.83 9.64 12.51
N ARG A 78 6.41 8.63 11.87
CA ARG A 78 7.12 8.78 10.60
C ARG A 78 6.74 7.63 9.68
N ASN A 79 6.23 7.95 8.50
CA ASN A 79 5.72 6.96 7.56
C ASN A 79 6.72 6.70 6.43
N LEU A 80 7.66 5.80 6.68
CA LEU A 80 8.68 5.42 5.68
C LEU A 80 8.04 4.79 4.45
N GLY A 81 6.93 4.06 4.62
CA GLY A 81 6.16 3.53 3.50
C GLY A 81 5.71 4.64 2.54
N VAL A 82 5.10 5.70 3.07
CA VAL A 82 4.64 6.83 2.24
C VAL A 82 5.82 7.60 1.65
N GLU A 83 6.87 7.86 2.44
CA GLU A 83 8.10 8.52 1.95
C GLU A 83 8.70 7.76 0.76
N GLU A 84 8.80 6.43 0.84
CA GLU A 84 9.35 5.59 -0.21
C GLU A 84 8.43 5.45 -1.43
N SER A 85 7.10 5.38 -1.22
CA SER A 85 6.13 5.36 -2.31
C SER A 85 6.20 6.62 -3.15
N LEU A 86 6.31 7.80 -2.52
CA LEU A 86 6.32 9.08 -3.24
C LEU A 86 7.55 9.30 -4.13
N LYS A 87 8.65 8.57 -3.86
CA LYS A 87 9.90 8.62 -4.65
C LYS A 87 9.84 7.82 -5.95
N ARG A 88 8.82 6.97 -6.12
CA ARG A 88 8.70 6.09 -7.29
C ARG A 88 8.24 6.86 -8.53
N GLU A 89 8.55 6.32 -9.70
CA GLU A 89 8.20 6.89 -11.00
C GLU A 89 6.68 7.14 -11.07
N HIS A 90 5.91 6.08 -10.80
CA HIS A 90 4.46 6.11 -10.77
C HIS A 90 3.96 5.93 -9.34
N VAL A 91 2.94 6.72 -8.99
CA VAL A 91 2.28 6.62 -7.69
C VAL A 91 0.79 6.69 -7.92
N VAL A 92 0.07 5.72 -7.36
CA VAL A 92 -1.39 5.72 -7.30
C VAL A 92 -1.83 5.70 -5.84
N VAL A 93 -2.98 6.31 -5.56
CA VAL A 93 -3.74 6.01 -4.34
C VAL A 93 -4.72 4.90 -4.66
N ILE A 94 -4.88 3.97 -3.71
CA ILE A 94 -6.02 3.05 -3.71
C ILE A 94 -6.90 3.33 -2.49
N PHE A 95 -8.21 3.30 -2.72
CA PHE A 95 -9.24 3.39 -1.69
C PHE A 95 -9.76 1.98 -1.45
N THR A 96 -9.84 1.56 -0.19
CA THR A 96 -10.19 0.19 0.18
C THR A 96 -11.36 0.13 1.14
N THR A 97 -12.18 -0.92 1.03
CA THR A 97 -13.24 -1.26 1.97
C THR A 97 -12.73 -2.22 3.05
N SER A 98 -13.62 -2.59 4.00
CA SER A 98 -13.34 -3.61 5.02
C SER A 98 -13.11 -5.02 4.47
N GLU A 99 -13.42 -5.28 3.19
CA GLU A 99 -13.13 -6.55 2.52
C GLU A 99 -11.67 -6.67 2.05
N PHE A 100 -10.89 -5.60 2.13
CA PHE A 100 -9.50 -5.62 1.69
C PHE A 100 -8.63 -6.36 2.71
N GLU A 101 -7.97 -7.42 2.24
CA GLU A 101 -7.06 -8.22 3.06
C GLU A 101 -5.67 -7.57 3.14
N TRP A 102 -5.33 -7.07 4.32
CA TRP A 102 -4.00 -6.54 4.60
C TRP A 102 -2.97 -7.66 4.68
N SER A 103 -1.76 -7.40 4.16
CA SER A 103 -0.60 -8.25 4.43
C SER A 103 -0.34 -8.32 5.92
N LYS A 104 0.16 -9.45 6.44
CA LYS A 104 0.56 -9.55 7.85
C LYS A 104 1.70 -8.58 8.17
N GLY A 105 1.79 -8.16 9.43
CA GLY A 105 2.78 -7.19 9.90
C GLY A 105 4.23 -7.71 9.86
N PRO A 106 5.18 -6.91 10.39
CA PRO A 106 4.95 -5.70 11.19
C PRO A 106 4.52 -4.49 10.35
N TYR A 107 3.61 -3.68 10.91
CA TYR A 107 3.14 -2.42 10.31
C TYR A 107 3.94 -1.22 10.76
N ALA A 108 4.37 -1.22 12.03
CA ALA A 108 5.21 -0.18 12.56
C ALA A 108 6.13 -0.69 13.67
N VAL A 109 7.22 0.02 13.89
CA VAL A 109 8.10 -0.16 15.05
C VAL A 109 8.13 1.12 15.88
N ILE A 110 8.18 0.98 17.20
CA ILE A 110 8.37 2.09 18.12
C ILE A 110 9.82 2.05 18.58
N LYS A 111 10.54 3.16 18.44
CA LYS A 111 11.95 3.25 18.82
C LYS A 111 12.27 4.53 19.57
N VAL A 112 13.34 4.51 20.36
CA VAL A 112 14.02 5.71 20.85
C VAL A 112 15.47 5.59 20.39
N ASP A 113 15.94 6.58 19.65
CA ASP A 113 17.20 6.51 18.89
C ASP A 113 17.23 5.24 18.02
N ASP A 114 18.20 4.35 18.26
CA ASP A 114 18.37 3.07 17.56
C ASP A 114 17.76 1.87 18.31
N HIS A 115 17.07 2.10 19.44
CA HIS A 115 16.52 1.02 20.26
C HIS A 115 15.04 0.81 19.96
N VAL A 116 14.69 -0.34 19.37
CA VAL A 116 13.29 -0.76 19.20
C VAL A 116 12.72 -1.17 20.56
N ILE A 117 11.61 -0.54 20.96
CA ILE A 117 10.91 -0.76 22.23
C ILE A 117 9.49 -1.30 22.06
N GLY A 118 9.00 -1.36 20.83
CA GLY A 118 7.70 -1.96 20.53
C GLY A 118 7.50 -2.22 19.05
N ILE A 119 6.54 -3.08 18.75
CA ILE A 119 6.12 -3.46 17.40
C ILE A 119 4.60 -3.37 17.33
N ILE A 120 4.08 -2.87 16.21
CA ILE A 120 2.66 -2.88 15.89
C ILE A 120 2.47 -3.82 14.70
N ASP A 121 1.63 -4.83 14.88
CA ASP A 121 1.25 -5.81 13.85
C ASP A 121 -0.28 -6.04 13.84
N GLU A 122 -0.75 -7.10 13.17
CA GLU A 122 -2.18 -7.44 13.12
C GLU A 122 -2.83 -7.71 14.49
N TYR A 123 -2.03 -8.00 15.51
CA TYR A 123 -2.48 -8.25 16.88
C TYR A 123 -2.40 -6.99 17.77
N GLY A 124 -1.98 -5.85 17.19
CA GLY A 124 -1.85 -4.59 17.90
C GLY A 124 -0.43 -4.33 18.42
N LEU A 125 -0.33 -3.52 19.48
CA LEU A 125 0.93 -3.07 20.04
C LEU A 125 1.53 -4.10 21.00
N LYS A 126 2.76 -4.53 20.72
CA LYS A 126 3.59 -5.37 21.59
C LYS A 126 4.79 -4.57 22.08
N LEU A 127 4.91 -4.39 23.40
CA LEU A 127 6.03 -3.69 24.02
C LEU A 127 7.14 -4.65 24.44
N ILE A 128 8.40 -4.23 24.26
CA ILE A 128 9.59 -5.01 24.61
C ILE A 128 10.04 -4.61 26.02
N SER A 129 9.67 -5.42 27.01
CA SER A 129 9.60 -5.03 28.43
C SER A 129 10.93 -4.80 29.14
N ASN A 130 12.00 -5.49 28.73
CA ASN A 130 13.22 -5.62 29.53
C ASN A 130 13.99 -4.31 29.76
N ARG A 131 13.76 -3.24 28.97
CA ARG A 131 14.51 -1.96 29.08
C ARG A 131 13.69 -0.68 28.87
N LEU A 132 12.36 -0.75 28.77
CA LEU A 132 11.48 0.40 28.45
C LEU A 132 11.78 1.67 29.25
N ARG A 133 11.78 1.61 30.59
CA ARG A 133 12.00 2.81 31.42
C ARG A 133 13.36 3.45 31.20
N LYS A 134 14.41 2.65 30.98
CA LYS A 134 15.77 3.17 30.74
C LYS A 134 15.87 3.81 29.35
N VAL A 135 15.20 3.24 28.37
CA VAL A 135 15.21 3.72 26.98
C VAL A 135 14.34 4.98 26.84
N LEU A 136 13.15 5.02 27.44
CA LEU A 136 12.27 6.20 27.42
C LEU A 136 12.88 7.45 28.08
N LYS A 137 13.82 7.29 29.02
CA LYS A 137 14.57 8.40 29.59
C LYS A 137 15.54 9.07 28.60
N LYS A 138 15.88 8.39 27.50
CA LYS A 138 16.83 8.91 26.50
C LYS A 138 16.19 9.90 25.53
N GLY A 139 14.88 9.84 25.34
CA GLY A 139 14.20 10.73 24.42
C GLY A 139 12.75 10.33 24.14
N THR A 140 12.09 11.16 23.34
CA THR A 140 10.73 10.93 22.87
C THR A 140 10.71 9.81 21.84
N PRO A 141 9.83 8.80 21.97
CA PRO A 141 9.73 7.74 20.98
C PRO A 141 9.31 8.23 19.60
N GLU A 142 9.79 7.53 18.58
CA GLU A 142 9.30 7.61 17.21
C GLU A 142 8.49 6.35 16.87
N ILE A 143 7.38 6.52 16.15
CA ILE A 143 6.57 5.44 15.60
C ILE A 143 6.85 5.39 14.10
N ILE A 144 7.61 4.40 13.67
CA ILE A 144 8.05 4.23 12.29
C ILE A 144 7.10 3.28 11.57
N PHE A 145 6.23 3.80 10.71
CA PHE A 145 5.38 2.98 9.84
C PHE A 145 6.18 2.46 8.65
N LEU A 146 6.12 1.15 8.43
CA LEU A 146 6.92 0.44 7.44
C LEU A 146 6.14 0.28 6.12
N PRO A 147 6.86 0.15 4.98
CA PRO A 147 6.26 -0.37 3.76
C PRO A 147 5.59 -1.73 4.00
N LEU A 148 4.43 -1.92 3.38
CA LEU A 148 3.71 -3.19 3.36
C LEU A 148 4.09 -4.01 2.13
N ASN A 149 4.09 -5.33 2.31
CA ASN A 149 4.30 -6.28 1.23
C ASN A 149 2.95 -6.77 0.72
N LEU A 150 2.46 -6.21 -0.39
CA LEU A 150 1.32 -6.83 -1.08
C LEU A 150 1.75 -8.18 -1.65
N LYS A 151 0.96 -9.22 -1.41
CA LYS A 151 1.09 -10.54 -2.08
C LYS A 151 0.61 -10.48 -3.53
N LEU A 152 0.91 -9.39 -4.23
CA LEU A 152 0.51 -9.14 -5.60
C LEU A 152 1.75 -9.07 -6.47
N ARG A 153 1.93 -10.07 -7.34
CA ARG A 153 3.04 -10.09 -8.30
C ARG A 153 2.54 -9.53 -9.63
N ILE A 154 3.05 -8.36 -10.01
CA ILE A 154 2.74 -7.72 -11.29
C ILE A 154 3.98 -7.82 -12.18
N PRO A 155 3.99 -8.68 -13.21
CA PRO A 155 5.21 -8.98 -13.98
C PRO A 155 5.87 -7.78 -14.66
N THR A 156 5.15 -6.68 -14.88
CA THR A 156 5.64 -5.50 -15.60
C THR A 156 6.18 -4.40 -14.67
N VAL A 157 6.23 -4.67 -13.36
CA VAL A 157 6.51 -3.68 -12.32
C VAL A 157 7.69 -4.15 -11.46
N ARG A 158 8.56 -3.21 -11.11
CA ARG A 158 9.60 -3.38 -10.09
C ARG A 158 9.41 -2.35 -8.99
N ASN A 159 10.19 -2.48 -7.92
CA ASN A 159 10.29 -1.43 -6.90
C ASN A 159 8.91 -1.04 -6.32
N LEU A 160 8.02 -2.03 -6.16
CA LEU A 160 6.68 -1.83 -5.61
C LEU A 160 6.79 -1.51 -4.11
N VAL A 161 6.19 -0.39 -3.70
CA VAL A 161 6.06 0.05 -2.31
C VAL A 161 4.60 0.32 -2.05
N VAL A 162 4.10 -0.19 -0.93
CA VAL A 162 2.71 -0.02 -0.54
C VAL A 162 2.71 0.53 0.87
N ALA A 163 1.89 1.54 1.13
CA ALA A 163 1.89 2.20 2.43
C ALA A 163 0.51 2.75 2.79
N PRO A 164 -0.07 2.34 3.93
CA PRO A 164 -1.24 3.02 4.47
C PRO A 164 -0.87 4.47 4.78
N THR A 165 -1.77 5.39 4.48
CA THR A 165 -1.54 6.81 4.71
C THR A 165 -1.84 7.20 6.15
N SER A 166 -1.27 8.33 6.61
CA SER A 166 -1.67 8.91 7.89
C SER A 166 -3.13 9.41 7.86
N PRO A 167 -3.81 9.56 9.01
CA PRO A 167 -5.16 10.13 9.07
C PRO A 167 -5.34 11.48 8.32
N PRO A 168 -4.46 12.48 8.46
CA PRO A 168 -4.64 13.73 7.70
C PRO A 168 -4.47 13.54 6.19
N THR A 169 -3.58 12.64 5.75
CA THR A 169 -3.41 12.31 4.34
C THR A 169 -4.64 11.57 3.79
N ASP A 170 -5.23 10.65 4.58
CA ASP A 170 -6.47 9.95 4.24
C ASP A 170 -7.62 10.93 4.00
N SER A 171 -7.84 11.86 4.94
CA SER A 171 -8.87 12.91 4.79
C SER A 171 -8.62 13.80 3.57
N TYR A 172 -7.36 14.18 3.31
CA TYR A 172 -7.00 14.96 2.13
C TYR A 172 -7.32 14.22 0.83
N LEU A 173 -6.91 12.95 0.70
CA LEU A 173 -7.10 12.14 -0.51
C LEU A 173 -8.58 11.90 -0.78
N LYS A 174 -9.37 11.55 0.25
CA LYS A 174 -10.82 11.36 0.12
C LYS A 174 -11.49 12.63 -0.39
N LYS A 175 -11.19 13.78 0.21
CA LYS A 175 -11.71 15.09 -0.24
C LYS A 175 -11.27 15.41 -1.67
N ARG A 176 -9.99 15.22 -2.00
CA ARG A 176 -9.40 15.52 -3.31
C ARG A 176 -10.07 14.75 -4.45
N PHE A 177 -10.49 13.51 -4.20
CA PHE A 177 -11.07 12.62 -5.20
C PHE A 177 -12.58 12.41 -5.04
N GLY A 178 -13.25 13.16 -4.17
CA GLY A 178 -14.70 13.09 -3.99
C GLY A 178 -15.19 11.79 -3.35
N ILE A 179 -14.32 11.08 -2.62
CA ILE A 179 -14.69 9.87 -1.89
C ILE A 179 -15.35 10.26 -0.58
N LYS A 180 -16.51 9.67 -0.27
CA LYS A 180 -17.22 9.91 0.98
C LYS A 180 -16.33 9.51 2.15
N ASP A 181 -16.14 10.43 3.10
CA ASP A 181 -15.34 10.14 4.28
C ASP A 181 -16.12 9.24 5.24
N ARG A 182 -15.85 7.94 5.15
CA ARG A 182 -16.40 6.91 6.03
C ARG A 182 -15.27 6.13 6.68
N LYS A 183 -15.52 5.63 7.90
CA LYS A 183 -14.54 4.87 8.69
C LYS A 183 -14.20 3.51 8.09
N ASP A 184 -15.09 2.92 7.29
CA ASP A 184 -14.89 1.66 6.58
C ASP A 184 -14.04 1.80 5.33
N ILE A 185 -13.77 3.05 4.90
CA ILE A 185 -12.93 3.34 3.74
C ILE A 185 -11.54 3.77 4.21
N GLY A 186 -10.54 2.99 3.86
CA GLY A 186 -9.12 3.31 4.05
C GLY A 186 -8.48 3.82 2.76
N THR A 187 -7.31 4.44 2.91
CA THR A 187 -6.45 4.83 1.79
C THR A 187 -5.02 4.33 1.98
N MET A 188 -4.40 3.95 0.86
CA MET A 188 -2.98 3.63 0.82
C MET A 188 -2.35 4.09 -0.49
N LEU A 189 -1.07 4.41 -0.44
CA LEU A 189 -0.27 4.70 -1.62
C LEU A 189 0.37 3.44 -2.14
N VAL A 190 0.43 3.33 -3.47
CA VAL A 190 1.19 2.32 -4.18
C VAL A 190 2.15 3.05 -5.12
N GLY A 191 3.42 3.07 -4.75
CA GLY A 191 4.52 3.57 -5.58
C GLY A 191 5.19 2.43 -6.33
N PHE A 192 5.55 2.63 -7.59
CA PHE A 192 6.21 1.61 -8.40
C PHE A 192 6.94 2.19 -9.61
N ASP A 193 7.88 1.41 -10.15
CA ASP A 193 8.58 1.73 -11.39
C ASP A 193 8.27 0.67 -12.45
N LEU A 194 8.29 1.05 -13.72
CA LEU A 194 8.09 0.10 -14.81
C LEU A 194 9.39 -0.65 -15.12
N LEU A 195 9.27 -1.91 -15.56
CA LEU A 195 10.39 -2.63 -16.17
C LEU A 195 10.63 -2.09 -17.58
N ASP A 196 11.82 -1.56 -17.86
CA ASP A 196 12.20 -1.12 -19.20
C ASP A 196 12.21 -2.31 -20.18
N LYS A 197 11.97 -2.04 -21.48
CA LYS A 197 12.07 -3.09 -22.52
C LYS A 197 13.52 -3.55 -22.79
N THR A 198 14.51 -2.82 -22.31
CA THR A 198 15.93 -3.00 -22.65
C THR A 198 16.66 -3.82 -21.59
N SER A 199 16.38 -5.11 -21.54
CA SER A 199 17.27 -6.14 -20.98
C SER A 199 16.86 -7.49 -21.56
N GLN A 200 17.08 -7.63 -22.87
CA GLN A 200 17.34 -8.91 -23.53
C GLN A 200 18.74 -8.84 -24.10
#